data_AF-D9TPY1-F1
#
_entry.id   AF-D9TPY1-F1
#
_cell.length_a   1.000
_cell.length_b   1.000
_cell.length_c   1.000
_cell.angle_alpha   90.00
_cell.angle_beta   90.00
_cell.angle_gamma   90.00
#
_symmetry.space_group_name_H-M   'P 1'
#
loop_
_entity.id
_entity.type
_entity.pdbx_description
1 polymer ?
#
loop_
_entity_poly.entity_id
_entity_poly.type
_entity_poly.pdbx_seq_one_letter_code
_entity_poly.pdbx_strand_id
1 'polypeptide(L)'
;MINLNGQNTIAPGIISAFATYEGDTALKKSQDTMNVYVNGDFIGDKVLIAQGDGGLNAVKDYLLNKGFSDFKYKVDGNNIIINAGDDICDEIKDHLKVYLNIR
;
A
#
# COMPACT_ATOMS: atom_id res chain seq x y z
N MET A 1 -25.44 -45.04 -7.36
CA MET A 1 -24.68 -44.70 -8.58
C MET A 1 -25.67 -44.12 -9.58
N ILE A 2 -25.54 -42.86 -9.97
CA ILE A 2 -26.32 -42.28 -11.07
C ILE A 2 -25.34 -41.47 -11.91
N ASN A 3 -25.12 -41.96 -13.13
CA ASN A 3 -24.31 -41.34 -14.17
C ASN A 3 -25.23 -40.46 -15.02
N LEU A 4 -24.98 -39.16 -15.07
CA LEU A 4 -25.70 -38.22 -15.94
C LEU A 4 -24.68 -37.51 -16.82
N ASN A 5 -24.36 -38.17 -17.93
CA ASN A 5 -23.59 -37.60 -19.02
C ASN A 5 -24.54 -37.35 -20.20
N GLY A 6 -24.59 -36.08 -20.64
CA GLY A 6 -25.09 -35.64 -21.93
C GLY A 6 -26.61 -35.52 -22.06
N GLN A 7 -27.11 -34.31 -22.27
CA GLN A 7 -27.25 -33.73 -23.61
C GLN A 7 -27.69 -32.25 -23.49
N ASN A 8 -26.76 -31.34 -23.76
CA ASN A 8 -27.07 -29.93 -23.98
C ASN A 8 -27.59 -29.79 -25.41
N THR A 9 -28.88 -29.49 -25.57
CA THR A 9 -29.49 -29.13 -26.85
C THR A 9 -29.02 -27.73 -27.25
N ILE A 10 -28.11 -27.63 -28.21
CA ILE A 10 -27.69 -26.35 -28.82
C ILE A 10 -28.63 -26.03 -29.99
N ALA A 11 -29.44 -24.99 -29.84
CA ALA A 11 -30.21 -24.40 -30.92
C ALA A 11 -29.27 -23.75 -31.97
N PRO A 12 -29.70 -23.62 -33.24
CA PRO A 12 -28.92 -22.95 -34.28
C PRO A 12 -28.86 -21.45 -33.99
N GLY A 13 -27.81 -21.10 -33.28
CA GLY A 13 -27.52 -19.78 -32.71
C GLY A 13 -26.39 -19.96 -31.69
N ILE A 14 -25.37 -20.71 -32.09
CA ILE A 14 -24.24 -21.07 -31.23
C ILE A 14 -23.44 -19.81 -30.96
N ILE A 15 -23.59 -19.24 -29.77
CA ILE A 15 -22.48 -18.57 -29.10
C ILE A 15 -21.93 -19.59 -28.12
N SER A 16 -20.79 -20.16 -28.49
CA SER A 16 -19.97 -20.92 -27.57
C SER A 16 -19.55 -19.98 -26.43
N ALA A 17 -20.12 -20.14 -25.23
CA ALA A 17 -19.63 -19.45 -24.04
C ALA A 17 -18.31 -20.10 -23.56
N PHE A 18 -17.28 -19.99 -24.39
CA PHE A 18 -15.90 -19.98 -23.95
C PHE A 18 -15.39 -18.57 -24.22
N ALA A 19 -14.99 -17.89 -23.14
CA ALA A 19 -14.61 -16.48 -23.04
C ALA A 19 -15.75 -15.47 -22.89
N THR A 20 -16.03 -15.08 -21.65
CA THR A 20 -15.78 -13.70 -21.21
C THR A 20 -15.45 -13.72 -19.72
N TYR A 21 -14.35 -13.04 -19.41
CA TYR A 21 -13.78 -12.86 -18.10
C TYR A 21 -14.75 -12.07 -17.22
N GLU A 22 -15.47 -12.75 -16.33
CA GLU A 22 -15.93 -12.12 -15.09
C GLU A 22 -14.88 -12.44 -14.03
N GLY A 23 -13.71 -11.85 -14.25
CA GLY A 23 -12.79 -11.57 -13.18
C GLY A 23 -13.44 -10.53 -12.27
N ASP A 24 -14.36 -10.97 -11.42
CA ASP A 24 -14.55 -10.35 -10.11
C ASP A 24 -13.32 -10.71 -9.25
N THR A 25 -12.13 -10.39 -9.77
CA THR A 25 -11.07 -10.00 -8.88
C THR A 25 -11.50 -8.63 -8.38
N ALA A 26 -12.31 -8.64 -7.33
CA ALA A 26 -12.03 -7.80 -6.19
C ALA A 26 -10.57 -8.03 -5.82
N LEU A 27 -9.66 -7.43 -6.60
CA LEU A 27 -8.34 -7.02 -6.17
C LEU A 27 -8.63 -5.99 -5.09
N LYS A 28 -9.08 -6.47 -3.93
CA LYS A 28 -8.86 -5.85 -2.66
C LYS A 28 -7.35 -5.89 -2.56
N LYS A 29 -6.72 -4.92 -3.23
CA LYS A 29 -5.29 -4.68 -3.22
C LYS A 29 -5.04 -4.56 -1.72
N SER A 30 -4.44 -5.59 -1.12
CA SER A 30 -3.95 -5.50 0.24
C SER A 30 -2.93 -4.39 0.21
N GLN A 31 -3.41 -3.17 0.38
CA GLN A 31 -2.56 -2.02 0.51
C GLN A 31 -2.02 -2.13 1.92
N ASP A 32 -0.79 -2.64 2.02
CA ASP A 32 -0.08 -2.65 3.28
C ASP A 32 0.05 -1.20 3.74
N THR A 33 -0.59 -0.90 4.87
CA THR A 33 -0.58 0.43 5.46
C THR A 33 0.42 0.42 6.61
N MET A 34 1.27 1.43 6.65
CA MET A 34 2.31 1.61 7.65
C MET A 34 1.97 2.82 8.51
N ASN A 35 1.94 2.65 9.83
CA ASN A 35 1.78 3.76 10.76
C ASN A 35 3.12 4.47 10.94
N VAL A 36 3.17 5.80 10.77
CA VAL A 36 4.40 6.58 10.88
C VAL A 36 4.41 7.33 12.21
N TYR A 37 5.48 7.16 12.98
CA TYR A 37 5.72 7.81 14.26
C TYR A 37 7.02 8.60 14.24
N VAL A 38 7.02 9.78 14.88
CA VAL A 38 8.22 10.60 15.09
C VAL A 38 8.38 10.88 16.58
N ASN A 39 9.48 10.45 17.18
CA ASN A 39 9.75 10.52 18.63
C ASN A 39 8.60 9.95 19.50
N GLY A 40 7.85 8.99 18.95
CA GLY A 40 6.69 8.37 19.62
C GLY A 40 5.34 9.01 19.29
N ASP A 41 5.31 10.17 18.63
CA ASP A 41 4.06 10.81 18.18
C ASP A 41 3.58 10.22 16.86
N PHE A 42 2.30 9.85 16.78
CA PHE A 42 1.68 9.38 15.55
C PHE A 42 1.47 10.56 14.58
N ILE A 43 1.99 10.43 13.37
CA ILE A 43 1.95 11.48 12.35
C ILE A 43 0.91 11.18 11.27
N GLY A 44 0.79 9.92 10.87
CA GLY A 44 -0.17 9.49 9.86
C GLY A 44 0.12 8.09 9.33
N ASP A 45 -0.72 7.65 8.39
CA ASP A 45 -0.59 6.39 7.69
C ASP A 45 0.05 6.55 6.31
N LYS A 46 1.04 5.71 6.01
CA LYS A 46 1.61 5.56 4.68
C LYS A 46 1.01 4.32 4.03
N VAL A 47 0.28 4.53 2.95
CA VAL A 47 -0.19 3.45 2.08
C VAL A 47 0.96 2.99 1.20
N LEU A 48 1.35 1.72 1.30
CA LEU A 48 2.33 1.10 0.40
C LEU A 48 1.62 0.69 -0.89
N ILE A 49 1.91 1.41 -1.97
CA ILE A 49 1.44 1.01 -3.30
C ILE A 49 2.48 0.06 -3.89
N ALA A 50 2.03 -1.17 -4.22
CA ALA A 50 2.88 -2.28 -4.67
C ALA A 50 3.78 -2.00 -5.90
N GLN A 51 3.59 -0.89 -6.61
CA GLN A 51 4.46 -0.47 -7.71
C GLN A 51 4.81 1.02 -7.61
N GLY A 52 6.11 1.33 -7.59
CA GLY A 52 6.65 2.66 -7.89
C GLY A 52 6.76 3.67 -6.73
N ASP A 53 6.23 3.37 -5.55
CA ASP A 53 6.10 4.36 -4.45
C ASP A 53 7.35 4.46 -3.55
N GLY A 54 8.37 3.64 -3.77
CA GLY A 54 9.58 3.57 -2.90
C GLY A 54 9.40 2.67 -1.67
N GLY A 55 8.18 2.18 -1.42
CA GLY A 55 7.87 1.16 -0.43
C GLY A 55 8.23 1.61 1.00
N LEU A 56 8.83 0.70 1.77
CA LEU A 56 9.22 0.97 3.16
C LEU A 56 10.31 2.04 3.30
N ASN A 57 11.06 2.37 2.25
CA ASN A 57 12.11 3.39 2.32
C ASN A 57 11.62 4.77 1.85
N ALA A 58 10.43 4.86 1.26
CA ALA A 58 9.90 6.11 0.70
C ALA A 58 9.93 7.28 1.69
N VAL A 59 9.55 7.02 2.94
CA VAL A 59 9.56 8.01 4.03
C VAL A 59 10.99 8.46 4.35
N LYS A 60 11.93 7.52 4.40
CA LYS A 60 13.35 7.82 4.64
C LYS A 60 13.94 8.61 3.48
N ASP A 61 13.71 8.17 2.25
CA ASP A 61 14.21 8.83 1.04
C ASP A 61 13.63 10.24 0.91
N TYR A 62 12.36 10.43 1.24
CA TYR A 62 11.73 11.75 1.29
C TYR A 62 12.44 12.70 2.25
N LEU A 63 12.71 12.25 3.49
CA LEU A 63 13.41 13.05 4.49
C LEU A 63 14.85 13.38 4.07
N LEU A 64 15.56 12.42 3.51
CA LEU A 64 16.91 12.63 2.97
C LEU A 64 16.91 13.65 1.83
N ASN A 65 15.94 13.58 0.91
CA ASN A 65 15.79 14.55 -0.19
C ASN A 65 15.42 15.96 0.32
N LYS A 66 14.80 16.07 1.49
CA LYS A 66 14.55 17.36 2.14
C LYS A 66 15.77 17.94 2.87
N GLY A 67 16.82 17.15 3.05
CA GLY A 67 18.06 17.57 3.71
C GLY A 67 18.19 17.08 5.15
N PHE A 68 17.21 16.36 5.69
CA PHE A 68 17.33 15.73 6.99
C PHE A 68 18.20 14.49 6.86
N SER A 69 19.30 14.44 7.60
CA SER A 69 20.19 13.26 7.66
C SER A 69 20.45 12.77 9.08
N ASP A 70 20.20 13.62 10.09
CA ASP A 70 20.43 13.32 11.51
C ASP A 70 19.20 12.71 12.19
N PHE A 71 18.71 11.59 11.65
CA PHE A 71 17.60 10.85 12.26
C PHE A 71 17.81 9.34 12.21
N LYS A 72 17.24 8.64 13.19
CA LYS A 72 17.20 7.18 13.23
C LYS A 72 15.91 6.70 12.62
N TYR A 73 16.02 5.78 11.68
CA TYR A 73 14.91 5.14 10.99
C TYR A 73 14.82 3.68 11.42
N LYS A 74 13.68 3.25 11.96
CA LYS A 74 13.41 1.85 12.32
C LYS A 74 12.05 1.43 11.79
N VAL A 75 11.96 0.22 11.26
CA VAL A 75 10.70 -0.41 10.89
C VAL A 75 10.43 -1.55 11.87
N ASP A 76 9.24 -1.56 12.45
CA ASP A 76 8.77 -2.55 13.42
C ASP A 76 7.37 -3.03 13.00
N GLY A 77 7.31 -4.17 12.30
CA GLY A 77 6.07 -4.66 11.70
C GLY A 77 5.45 -3.63 10.74
N ASN A 78 4.23 -3.18 11.07
CA ASN A 78 3.51 -2.14 10.34
C ASN A 78 3.77 -0.72 10.87
N ASN A 79 4.82 -0.52 11.66
CA ASN A 79 5.15 0.78 12.25
C ASN A 79 6.51 1.27 11.72
N ILE A 80 6.52 2.48 11.18
CA ILE A 80 7.72 3.24 10.86
C ILE A 80 7.99 4.17 12.04
N ILE A 81 9.14 3.99 12.67
CA ILE A 81 9.56 4.75 13.86
C ILE A 81 10.75 5.60 13.46
N ILE A 82 10.57 6.91 13.52
CA ILE A 82 11.60 7.90 13.26
C ILE A 82 11.96 8.55 14.60
N ASN A 83 13.25 8.55 14.94
CA ASN A 83 13.75 9.30 16.09
C ASN A 83 14.70 10.37 15.61
N ALA A 84 14.41 11.63 15.92
CA ALA A 84 15.20 12.78 15.54
C ALA A 84 15.53 13.65 16.76
N GLY A 85 16.57 14.46 16.67
CA GLY A 85 16.89 15.46 17.69
C GLY A 85 15.75 16.47 17.85
N ASP A 86 15.61 17.04 19.06
CA ASP A 86 14.58 18.05 19.37
C ASP A 86 14.61 19.24 18.40
N ASP A 87 15.78 19.60 17.88
CA ASP A 87 15.98 20.72 16.95
C ASP A 87 15.32 20.53 15.57
N ILE A 88 15.23 19.30 15.08
CA ILE A 88 14.65 18.97 13.77
C ILE A 88 13.35 18.15 13.87
N CYS A 89 12.96 17.75 15.08
CA CYS A 89 11.79 16.90 15.33
C CYS A 89 10.50 17.55 14.80
N ASP A 90 10.25 18.80 15.16
CA ASP A 90 9.03 19.51 14.75
C ASP A 90 8.98 19.75 13.23
N GLU A 91 10.12 20.07 12.63
CA GLU A 91 10.24 20.27 11.18
C GLU A 91 9.95 18.96 10.41
N ILE A 92 10.52 17.84 10.86
CA ILE A 92 10.24 16.51 10.31
C ILE A 92 8.76 16.17 10.44
N LYS A 93 8.15 16.44 11.61
CA LYS A 93 6.71 16.18 11.83
C LYS A 93 5.85 16.97 10.86
N ASP A 94 6.13 18.25 10.64
CA ASP A 94 5.37 19.10 9.71
C ASP A 94 5.49 18.59 8.27
N HIS A 95 6.71 18.31 7.82
CA HIS A 95 6.97 17.75 6.49
C HIS A 95 6.26 16.41 6.27
N LEU A 96 6.30 15.52 7.24
CA LEU A 96 5.65 14.22 7.14
C LEU A 96 4.12 14.34 7.20
N LYS A 97 3.56 15.26 7.97
CA LYS A 97 2.12 15.54 7.90
C LYS A 97 1.71 15.92 6.49
N VAL A 98 2.43 16.84 5.86
CA VAL A 98 2.13 17.25 4.47
C VAL A 98 2.31 16.07 3.51
N TYR A 99 3.41 15.34 3.60
CA TYR A 99 3.69 14.20 2.72
C TYR A 99 2.64 13.09 2.83
N LEU A 100 2.17 12.77 4.05
CA LEU A 100 1.17 11.73 4.31
C LEU A 100 -0.26 12.21 4.06
N ASN A 101 -0.52 13.53 4.09
CA ASN A 101 -1.85 14.10 3.86
C ASN A 101 -2.21 14.24 2.37
N ILE A 102 -1.22 14.32 1.47
CA ILE A 102 -1.47 14.43 0.03
C ILE A 102 -2.03 13.10 -0.49
N ARG A 103 -3.33 13.10 -0.84
CA ARG A 103 -4.06 12.03 -1.52
C ARG A 103 -4.45 12.45 -2.94
#